data_AF-A0A1S4DIB0-F1
#
_entry.id   AF-A0A1S4DIB0-F1
#
_cell.length_a   1.000
_cell.length_b   1.000
_cell.length_c   1.000
_cell.angle_alpha   90.00
_cell.angle_beta   90.00
_cell.angle_gamma   90.00
#
_symmetry.space_group_name_H-M   'P 1'
#
loop_
_entity.id
_entity.type
_entity.pdbx_description
1 polymer ?
#
loop_
_entity_poly.entity_id
_entity_poly.type
_entity_poly.pdbx_seq_one_letter_code
_entity_poly.pdbx_strand_id
1 'polypeptide(L)'
;MADRYFPNTMLVFVDETTVQQSFPEGAKDPLSKLLHLPYRTVCQKLKSAAQDLKETIVKETWVCKGGRVSDYTLYTGALGTAFLLFKAYQVTRDNNDLALCSHIIKACDSASHGSGRVTFICGQAGVYALGAVVAKHSGDEQLCDHYLTKFKEIELPKDLPNELLYGRAGFLWACSFLNKNIGRDTISPTQIQAVVVEVIKSGRKMGKGRCPLMYEWHEKKYWGAAHGLAGIMHVLMDMELKADEAEDVKATLRYMIRNRFPSGNYPSSDGSESDRLVHWCHGAPGVALTLIKAAEVWNTTNW
;
A
#
# COMPACT_ATOMS: atom_id res chain seq x y z
N MET A 1 7.82 -10.30 -21.70
CA MET A 1 6.59 -9.59 -21.28
C MET A 1 5.48 -9.87 -22.27
N ALA A 2 4.32 -10.33 -21.79
CA ALA A 2 3.12 -10.55 -22.59
C ALA A 2 2.50 -9.25 -23.14
N ASP A 3 1.57 -9.38 -24.07
CA ASP A 3 0.85 -8.35 -24.84
C ASP A 3 -0.19 -7.51 -24.05
N ARG A 4 -0.08 -7.44 -22.73
CA ARG A 4 -1.08 -6.77 -21.86
C ARG A 4 -0.69 -5.34 -21.49
N TYR A 5 -0.33 -4.53 -22.49
CA TYR A 5 -0.04 -3.11 -22.31
C TYR A 5 -0.31 -2.33 -23.61
N PHE A 6 -0.66 -1.05 -23.49
CA PHE A 6 -0.63 -0.15 -24.64
C PHE A 6 0.83 0.21 -24.93
N PRO A 7 1.28 0.18 -26.20
CA PRO A 7 2.59 0.70 -26.57
C PRO A 7 2.77 2.12 -26.04
N ASN A 8 3.84 2.36 -25.28
CA ASN A 8 4.12 3.69 -24.77
C ASN A 8 4.65 4.58 -25.90
N THR A 9 3.77 5.42 -26.46
CA THR A 9 4.08 6.39 -27.52
C THR A 9 4.43 7.77 -26.98
N MET A 10 4.48 7.95 -25.65
CA MET A 10 4.85 9.23 -25.04
C MET A 10 6.34 9.54 -25.26
N LEU A 11 6.65 10.83 -25.40
CA LEU A 11 8.02 11.30 -25.57
C LEU A 11 8.86 10.99 -24.32
N VAL A 12 10.15 10.74 -24.53
CA VAL A 12 11.12 10.62 -23.44
C VAL A 12 11.27 11.97 -22.75
N PHE A 13 11.47 11.95 -21.43
CA PHE A 13 11.68 13.16 -20.64
C PHE A 13 12.87 13.97 -21.17
N VAL A 14 12.68 15.28 -21.33
CA VAL A 14 13.71 16.27 -21.65
C VAL A 14 13.69 17.31 -20.55
N ASP A 15 14.85 17.59 -19.94
CA ASP A 15 14.95 18.53 -18.83
C ASP A 15 14.51 19.93 -19.26
N GLU A 16 13.71 20.59 -18.41
CA GLU A 16 13.13 21.92 -18.65
C GLU A 16 14.20 22.98 -18.96
N THR A 17 15.42 22.82 -18.42
CA THR A 17 16.55 23.74 -18.66
C THR A 17 17.13 23.64 -20.07
N THR A 18 16.85 22.56 -20.80
CA THR A 18 17.38 22.31 -22.15
C THR A 18 16.50 22.90 -23.25
N VAL A 19 15.29 23.37 -22.91
CA VAL A 19 14.32 23.86 -23.88
C VAL A 19 14.50 25.38 -24.06
N GLN A 20 15.37 25.79 -24.99
CA GLN A 20 15.22 27.10 -25.63
C GLN A 20 13.83 27.15 -26.26
N GLN A 21 12.99 28.09 -25.80
CA GLN A 21 11.66 28.54 -26.26
C GLN A 21 11.20 28.15 -27.69
N SER A 22 11.17 26.86 -28.01
CA SER A 22 10.50 26.34 -29.18
C SER A 22 9.48 25.34 -28.67
N PHE A 23 8.26 25.83 -28.44
CA PHE A 23 7.09 24.96 -28.56
C PHE A 23 7.24 24.23 -29.90
N PRO A 24 7.26 22.90 -29.95
CA PRO A 24 7.16 22.23 -31.23
C PRO A 24 5.88 22.74 -31.88
N GLU A 25 6.00 23.45 -33.01
CA GLU A 25 4.87 23.77 -33.88
C GLU A 25 4.26 22.44 -34.33
N GLY A 26 3.37 21.86 -33.50
CA GLY A 26 2.87 20.51 -33.79
C GLY A 26 2.38 19.64 -32.64
N ALA A 27 2.19 20.12 -31.40
CA ALA A 27 1.43 19.36 -30.41
C ALA A 27 -0.06 19.30 -30.82
N LYS A 28 -0.39 18.40 -31.76
CA LYS A 28 -1.72 18.29 -32.39
C LYS A 28 -2.72 17.55 -31.51
N ASP A 29 -2.27 16.61 -30.69
CA ASP A 29 -3.15 15.80 -29.84
C ASP A 29 -3.22 16.32 -28.38
N PRO A 30 -4.34 16.04 -27.66
CA PRO A 30 -4.54 16.51 -26.29
C PRO A 30 -3.50 16.00 -25.27
N LEU A 31 -2.95 14.80 -25.46
CA LEU A 31 -1.97 14.22 -24.53
C LEU A 31 -0.64 14.95 -24.63
N SER A 32 -0.15 15.20 -25.85
CA SER A 32 1.06 15.98 -26.06
C SER A 32 0.94 17.38 -25.44
N LYS A 33 -0.20 18.06 -25.61
CA LYS A 33 -0.43 19.36 -24.96
C LYS A 33 -0.34 19.27 -23.43
N LEU A 34 -0.90 18.22 -22.82
CA LEU A 34 -0.82 18.02 -21.37
C LEU A 34 0.62 17.81 -20.89
N LEU A 35 1.42 17.02 -21.62
CA LEU A 35 2.80 16.69 -21.26
C LEU A 35 3.77 17.90 -21.32
N HIS A 36 3.44 18.92 -22.11
CA HIS A 36 4.27 20.14 -22.24
C HIS A 36 3.86 21.26 -21.25
N LEU A 37 2.78 21.07 -20.49
CA LEU A 37 2.35 22.09 -19.54
C LEU A 37 3.33 22.16 -18.35
N PRO A 38 3.61 23.36 -17.82
CA PRO A 38 4.39 23.50 -16.59
C PRO A 38 3.76 22.70 -15.44
N TYR A 39 4.61 22.15 -14.57
CA TYR A 39 4.19 21.27 -13.48
C TYR A 39 3.00 21.81 -12.68
N ARG A 40 3.05 23.10 -12.28
CA ARG A 40 1.96 23.74 -11.51
C ARG A 40 0.62 23.70 -12.25
N THR A 41 0.62 23.92 -13.56
CA THR A 41 -0.59 23.91 -14.38
C THR A 41 -1.15 22.51 -14.55
N VAL A 42 -0.28 21.50 -14.76
CA VAL A 42 -0.69 20.09 -14.81
C VAL A 42 -1.31 19.67 -13.46
N CYS A 43 -0.66 20.00 -12.35
CA CYS A 43 -1.16 19.67 -11.02
C CYS A 43 -2.54 20.26 -10.75
N GLN A 44 -2.81 21.51 -11.16
CA GLN A 44 -4.13 22.11 -11.04
C GLN A 44 -5.18 21.35 -11.85
N LYS A 45 -4.89 21.00 -13.11
CA LYS A 45 -5.79 20.21 -13.96
C LYS A 45 -6.08 18.83 -13.39
N LEU A 46 -5.03 18.13 -12.94
CA LEU A 46 -5.18 16.80 -12.31
C LEU A 46 -5.95 16.89 -10.99
N LYS A 47 -5.77 17.95 -10.21
CA LYS A 47 -6.54 18.20 -8.99
C LYS A 47 -8.03 18.36 -9.30
N SER A 48 -8.39 19.16 -10.31
CA SER A 48 -9.79 19.32 -10.72
C SER A 48 -10.41 18.00 -11.19
N ALA A 49 -9.72 17.27 -12.09
CA ALA A 49 -10.20 15.96 -12.55
C ALA A 49 -10.34 14.95 -11.40
N ALA A 50 -9.44 14.98 -10.42
CA ALA A 50 -9.52 14.14 -9.23
C ALA A 50 -10.71 14.51 -8.32
N GLN A 51 -11.09 15.79 -8.25
CA GLN A 51 -12.28 16.22 -7.51
C GLN A 51 -13.56 15.69 -8.16
N ASP A 52 -13.69 15.82 -9.49
CA ASP A 52 -14.84 15.30 -10.24
C ASP A 52 -14.97 13.77 -10.09
N LEU A 53 -13.84 13.07 -10.15
CA LEU A 53 -13.81 11.61 -9.97
C LEU A 53 -14.15 11.21 -8.53
N LYS A 54 -13.66 11.96 -7.52
CA LYS A 54 -14.01 11.75 -6.11
C LYS A 54 -15.53 11.86 -5.91
N GLU A 55 -16.16 12.89 -6.44
CA GLU A 55 -17.61 13.08 -6.36
C GLU A 55 -18.38 11.93 -7.00
N THR A 56 -17.93 11.47 -8.17
CA THR A 56 -18.50 10.31 -8.86
C THR A 56 -18.38 9.04 -8.01
N ILE A 57 -17.20 8.77 -7.44
CA ILE A 57 -16.97 7.60 -6.58
C ILE A 57 -17.85 7.66 -5.34
N VAL A 58 -17.94 8.80 -4.66
CA VAL A 58 -18.80 8.99 -3.48
C VAL A 58 -20.26 8.75 -3.83
N LYS A 59 -20.72 9.30 -4.97
CA LYS A 59 -22.09 9.09 -5.44
C LYS A 59 -22.39 7.60 -5.60
N GLU A 60 -21.57 6.88 -6.35
CA GLU A 60 -21.84 5.48 -6.69
C GLU A 60 -21.64 4.52 -5.50
N THR A 61 -20.64 4.78 -4.66
CA THR A 61 -20.26 3.85 -3.58
C THR A 61 -20.95 4.12 -2.26
N TRP A 62 -21.49 5.33 -2.05
CA TRP A 62 -22.12 5.73 -0.80
C TRP A 62 -23.56 6.21 -0.99
N VAL A 63 -23.77 7.24 -1.82
CA VAL A 63 -25.08 7.90 -1.98
C VAL A 63 -26.10 6.96 -2.64
N CYS A 64 -25.77 6.37 -3.80
CA CYS A 64 -26.64 5.43 -4.51
C CYS A 64 -26.93 4.15 -3.68
N LYS A 65 -26.05 3.81 -2.74
CA LYS A 65 -26.25 2.68 -1.82
C LYS A 65 -27.12 3.04 -0.61
N GLY A 66 -27.47 4.31 -0.43
CA GLY A 66 -28.24 4.81 0.71
C GLY A 66 -27.48 4.68 2.03
N GLY A 67 -26.15 4.86 2.01
CA GLY A 67 -25.30 4.73 3.21
C GLY A 67 -25.12 3.30 3.72
N ARG A 68 -25.53 2.28 2.96
CA ARG A 68 -25.37 0.87 3.33
C ARG A 68 -24.00 0.33 2.91
N VAL A 69 -23.34 -0.38 3.83
CA VAL A 69 -22.03 -1.00 3.60
C VAL A 69 -22.19 -2.52 3.46
N SER A 70 -21.97 -3.03 2.26
CA SER A 70 -21.93 -4.48 1.97
C SER A 70 -20.52 -5.06 2.05
N ASP A 71 -19.52 -4.29 1.64
CA ASP A 71 -18.11 -4.57 1.77
C ASP A 71 -17.47 -3.40 2.53
N TYR A 72 -16.91 -3.68 3.70
CA TYR A 72 -16.31 -2.68 4.56
C TYR A 72 -14.82 -2.46 4.26
N THR A 73 -14.19 -3.30 3.43
CA THR A 73 -12.73 -3.31 3.28
C THR A 73 -12.20 -2.08 2.56
N LEU A 74 -10.90 -1.79 2.73
CA LEU A 74 -10.23 -0.74 1.95
C LEU A 74 -10.12 -1.16 0.48
N TYR A 75 -9.88 -2.44 0.22
CA TYR A 75 -9.55 -2.98 -1.09
C TYR A 75 -10.66 -2.79 -2.13
N THR A 76 -11.89 -3.12 -1.76
CA THR A 76 -13.07 -3.10 -2.67
C THR A 76 -14.31 -2.47 -2.04
N GLY A 77 -14.23 -2.08 -0.77
CA GLY A 77 -15.35 -1.65 0.04
C GLY A 77 -15.42 -0.15 0.30
N ALA A 78 -16.35 0.21 1.17
CA ALA A 78 -16.65 1.60 1.53
C ALA A 78 -15.49 2.29 2.27
N LEU A 79 -14.62 1.54 2.96
CA LEU A 79 -13.43 2.12 3.59
C LEU A 79 -12.44 2.65 2.53
N GLY A 80 -12.42 2.08 1.32
CA GLY A 80 -11.68 2.65 0.18
C GLY A 80 -12.16 4.04 -0.18
N THR A 81 -13.48 4.25 -0.21
CA THR A 81 -14.10 5.58 -0.40
C THR A 81 -13.76 6.52 0.76
N ALA A 82 -13.80 6.04 2.00
CA ALA A 82 -13.40 6.84 3.15
C ALA A 82 -11.93 7.28 3.05
N PHE A 83 -11.03 6.37 2.65
CA PHE A 83 -9.61 6.69 2.52
C PHE A 83 -9.33 7.69 1.38
N LEU A 84 -10.08 7.61 0.28
CA LEU A 84 -10.07 8.62 -0.79
C LEU A 84 -10.49 9.99 -0.26
N LEU A 85 -11.58 10.07 0.52
CA LEU A 85 -12.04 11.32 1.14
C LEU A 85 -11.01 11.88 2.11
N PHE A 86 -10.39 11.04 2.94
CA PHE A 86 -9.31 11.47 3.83
C PHE A 86 -8.12 12.03 3.03
N LYS A 87 -7.77 11.38 1.91
CA LYS A 87 -6.71 11.89 1.04
C LYS A 87 -7.08 13.23 0.39
N ALA A 88 -8.33 13.39 -0.02
CA ALA A 88 -8.83 14.67 -0.53
C ALA A 88 -8.72 15.77 0.53
N TYR A 89 -9.20 15.51 1.76
CA TYR A 89 -9.05 16.41 2.91
C TYR A 89 -7.58 16.82 3.16
N GLN A 90 -6.63 15.88 3.09
CA GLN A 90 -5.22 16.21 3.28
C GLN A 90 -4.68 17.22 2.25
N VAL A 91 -5.27 17.25 1.05
CA VAL A 91 -4.87 18.14 -0.05
C VAL A 91 -5.68 19.44 -0.07
N THR A 92 -6.98 19.39 0.24
CA THR A 92 -7.91 20.53 0.10
C THR A 92 -8.21 21.23 1.42
N ARG A 93 -8.05 20.52 2.54
CA ARG A 93 -8.54 20.92 3.88
C ARG A 93 -10.04 21.15 3.95
N ASP A 94 -10.79 20.49 3.07
CA ASP A 94 -12.26 20.52 3.11
C ASP A 94 -12.78 19.65 4.26
N ASN A 95 -13.36 20.28 5.28
CA ASN A 95 -13.91 19.59 6.45
C ASN A 95 -15.14 18.74 6.11
N ASN A 96 -15.83 18.98 5.00
CA ASN A 96 -16.93 18.12 4.56
C ASN A 96 -16.42 16.74 4.15
N ASP A 97 -15.26 16.68 3.48
CA ASP A 97 -14.62 15.42 3.13
C ASP A 97 -14.22 14.64 4.39
N LEU A 98 -13.69 15.33 5.41
CA LEU A 98 -13.34 14.72 6.69
C LEU A 98 -14.56 14.19 7.45
N ALA A 99 -15.65 14.98 7.50
CA ALA A 99 -16.89 14.59 8.16
C ALA A 99 -17.54 13.38 7.46
N LEU A 100 -17.60 13.39 6.13
CA LEU A 100 -18.12 12.26 5.36
C LEU A 100 -17.24 11.01 5.51
N CYS A 101 -15.91 11.18 5.50
CA CYS A 101 -14.97 10.11 5.78
C CYS A 101 -15.27 9.43 7.13
N SER A 102 -15.43 10.23 8.19
CA SER A 102 -15.79 9.73 9.53
C SER A 102 -17.12 8.96 9.53
N HIS A 103 -18.13 9.46 8.83
CA HIS A 103 -19.43 8.78 8.72
C HIS A 103 -19.32 7.42 8.03
N ILE A 104 -18.59 7.34 6.91
CA ILE A 104 -18.37 6.08 6.20
C ILE A 104 -17.59 5.08 7.08
N ILE A 105 -16.58 5.54 7.82
CA ILE A 105 -15.82 4.68 8.74
C ILE A 105 -16.71 4.11 9.83
N LYS A 106 -17.62 4.89 10.42
CA LYS A 106 -18.58 4.39 11.42
C LYS A 106 -19.46 3.27 10.84
N ALA A 107 -19.91 3.41 9.60
CA ALA A 107 -20.67 2.34 8.94
C ALA A 107 -19.80 1.10 8.62
N CYS A 108 -18.53 1.30 8.25
CA CYS A 108 -17.57 0.20 8.07
C CYS A 108 -17.27 -0.53 9.37
N ASP A 109 -17.14 0.17 10.50
CA ASP A 109 -16.97 -0.42 11.84
C ASP A 109 -18.11 -1.38 12.15
N SER A 110 -19.36 -0.91 12.03
CA SER A 110 -20.55 -1.75 12.21
C SER A 110 -20.58 -2.96 11.27
N ALA A 111 -20.26 -2.77 9.99
CA ALA A 111 -20.27 -3.85 8.99
C ALA A 111 -19.10 -4.83 9.12
N SER A 112 -18.02 -4.44 9.81
CA SER A 112 -16.82 -5.27 10.01
C SER A 112 -16.93 -6.25 11.19
N HIS A 113 -17.99 -6.10 12.00
CA HIS A 113 -18.19 -6.91 13.20
C HIS A 113 -18.22 -8.41 12.88
N GLY A 114 -17.39 -9.20 13.57
CA GLY A 114 -17.31 -10.65 13.38
C GLY A 114 -16.57 -11.12 12.12
N SER A 115 -15.96 -10.23 11.33
CA SER A 115 -15.33 -10.63 10.05
C SER A 115 -14.08 -11.51 10.21
N GLY A 116 -13.33 -11.41 11.31
CA GLY A 116 -12.09 -12.14 11.55
C GLY A 116 -10.90 -11.74 10.64
N ARG A 117 -11.06 -10.78 9.73
CA ARG A 117 -9.96 -10.26 8.89
C ARG A 117 -9.22 -9.16 9.63
N VAL A 118 -7.89 -9.22 9.62
CA VAL A 118 -7.05 -8.46 10.58
C VAL A 118 -6.12 -7.43 9.94
N THR A 119 -6.14 -7.22 8.62
CA THR A 119 -5.16 -6.37 7.93
C THR A 119 -5.67 -4.96 7.64
N PHE A 120 -4.76 -4.05 7.29
CA PHE A 120 -5.15 -2.70 6.87
C PHE A 120 -6.01 -2.69 5.60
N ILE A 121 -5.65 -3.51 4.61
CA ILE A 121 -6.27 -3.46 3.28
C ILE A 121 -7.60 -4.23 3.24
N CYS A 122 -7.68 -5.38 3.92
CA CYS A 122 -8.83 -6.27 3.81
C CYS A 122 -9.55 -6.54 5.13
N GLY A 123 -9.18 -5.89 6.24
CA GLY A 123 -9.68 -6.25 7.57
C GLY A 123 -9.97 -5.09 8.52
N GLN A 124 -10.30 -5.46 9.76
CA GLN A 124 -10.72 -4.54 10.83
C GLN A 124 -9.59 -3.57 11.23
N ALA A 125 -8.33 -3.99 11.12
CA ALA A 125 -7.20 -3.10 11.39
C ALA A 125 -7.22 -1.85 10.50
N GLY A 126 -7.67 -1.95 9.24
CA GLY A 126 -7.84 -0.81 8.36
C GLY A 126 -8.90 0.17 8.85
N VAL A 127 -10.05 -0.37 9.27
CA VAL A 127 -11.19 0.41 9.78
C VAL A 127 -10.77 1.18 11.02
N TYR A 128 -10.15 0.51 12.00
CA TYR A 128 -9.78 1.11 13.27
C TYR A 128 -8.58 2.05 13.12
N ALA A 129 -7.58 1.68 12.33
CA ALA A 129 -6.43 2.55 12.11
C ALA A 129 -6.80 3.85 11.39
N LEU A 130 -7.62 3.77 10.33
CA LEU A 130 -8.10 4.97 9.63
C LEU A 130 -9.06 5.78 10.52
N GLY A 131 -9.96 5.11 11.26
CA GLY A 131 -10.87 5.74 12.20
C GLY A 131 -10.16 6.57 13.26
N ALA A 132 -9.13 6.02 13.90
CA ALA A 132 -8.34 6.74 14.90
C ALA A 132 -7.67 7.99 14.29
N VAL A 133 -7.06 7.87 13.11
CA VAL A 133 -6.39 8.99 12.44
C VAL A 133 -7.37 10.08 12.04
N VAL A 134 -8.52 9.71 11.49
CA VAL A 134 -9.57 10.66 11.10
C VAL A 134 -10.18 11.36 12.32
N ALA A 135 -10.41 10.62 13.41
CA ALA A 135 -10.89 11.18 14.68
C ALA A 135 -9.89 12.21 15.26
N LYS A 136 -8.59 11.87 15.28
CA LYS A 136 -7.53 12.81 15.66
C LYS A 136 -7.54 14.08 14.81
N HIS A 137 -7.67 13.97 13.49
CA HIS A 137 -7.76 15.13 12.60
C HIS A 137 -9.03 15.97 12.82
N SER A 138 -10.10 15.36 13.33
CA SER A 138 -11.35 16.04 13.68
C SER A 138 -11.33 16.66 15.08
N GLY A 139 -10.27 16.43 15.87
CA GLY A 139 -10.19 16.86 17.26
C GLY A 139 -11.07 16.03 18.22
N ASP A 140 -11.54 14.86 17.80
CA ASP A 140 -12.39 13.97 18.59
C ASP A 140 -11.51 12.93 19.30
N GLU A 141 -10.99 13.29 20.47
CA GLU A 141 -10.09 12.44 21.26
C GLU A 141 -10.79 11.16 21.74
N GLN A 142 -12.07 11.24 22.14
CA GLN A 142 -12.83 10.09 22.61
C GLN A 142 -13.02 9.05 21.49
N LEU A 143 -13.36 9.49 20.28
CA LEU A 143 -13.50 8.59 19.13
C LEU A 143 -12.14 8.02 18.69
N CYS A 144 -11.07 8.81 18.82
CA CYS A 144 -9.71 8.33 18.58
C CYS A 144 -9.36 7.17 19.54
N ASP A 145 -9.57 7.37 20.84
CA ASP A 145 -9.30 6.36 21.87
C ASP A 145 -10.16 5.11 21.71
N HIS A 146 -11.43 5.29 21.32
CA HIS A 146 -12.32 4.18 20.98
C HIS A 146 -11.75 3.29 19.88
N TYR A 147 -11.32 3.89 18.76
CA TYR A 147 -10.74 3.12 17.65
C TYR A 147 -9.37 2.51 18.01
N LEU A 148 -8.54 3.21 18.79
CA LEU A 148 -7.28 2.65 19.28
C LEU A 148 -7.49 1.45 20.21
N THR A 149 -8.52 1.50 21.06
CA THR A 149 -8.90 0.38 21.93
C THR A 149 -9.31 -0.82 21.10
N LYS A 150 -10.25 -0.63 20.15
CA LYS A 150 -10.67 -1.69 19.21
C LYS A 150 -9.51 -2.27 18.39
N PHE A 151 -8.55 -1.44 17.98
CA PHE A 151 -7.36 -1.90 17.27
C PHE A 151 -6.50 -2.84 18.14
N LYS A 152 -6.32 -2.49 19.42
CA LYS A 152 -5.52 -3.30 20.37
C LYS A 152 -6.20 -4.62 20.73
N GLU A 153 -7.51 -4.71 20.59
CA GLU A 153 -8.31 -5.93 20.79
C GLU A 153 -8.26 -6.92 19.60
N ILE A 154 -7.64 -6.54 18.47
CA ILE A 154 -7.50 -7.46 17.33
C ILE A 154 -6.59 -8.64 17.73
N GLU A 155 -7.17 -9.82 17.80
CA GLU A 155 -6.44 -11.07 17.98
C GLU A 155 -5.98 -11.62 16.62
N LEU A 156 -4.71 -12.01 16.53
CA LEU A 156 -4.15 -12.64 15.34
C LEU A 156 -4.27 -14.17 15.44
N PRO A 157 -4.97 -14.83 14.50
CA PRO A 157 -5.01 -16.29 14.43
C PRO A 157 -3.61 -16.91 14.34
N LYS A 158 -3.44 -18.10 14.94
CA LYS A 158 -2.14 -18.80 14.93
C LYS A 158 -1.69 -19.19 13.51
N ASP A 159 -2.64 -19.56 12.66
CA ASP A 159 -2.48 -20.01 11.28
C ASP A 159 -2.58 -18.88 10.24
N LEU A 160 -2.64 -17.62 10.68
CA LEU A 160 -2.68 -16.46 9.79
C LEU A 160 -1.51 -16.51 8.79
N PRO A 161 -1.70 -16.18 7.50
CA PRO A 161 -0.59 -16.05 6.56
C PRO A 161 0.32 -14.86 6.93
N ASN A 162 1.39 -14.66 6.18
CA ASN A 162 2.34 -13.57 6.45
C ASN A 162 2.22 -12.40 5.48
N GLU A 163 1.50 -12.54 4.37
CA GLU A 163 1.46 -11.54 3.31
C GLU A 163 0.62 -10.28 3.64
N LEU A 164 0.56 -9.32 2.71
CA LEU A 164 0.10 -7.96 2.99
C LEU A 164 -1.43 -7.84 3.05
N LEU A 165 -2.18 -8.63 2.26
CA LEU A 165 -3.63 -8.45 2.17
C LEU A 165 -4.38 -9.14 3.29
N TYR A 166 -3.90 -10.28 3.78
CA TYR A 166 -4.60 -11.11 4.77
C TYR A 166 -3.70 -11.56 5.92
N GLY A 167 -2.40 -11.29 5.87
CA GLY A 167 -1.43 -11.81 6.81
C GLY A 167 -0.87 -10.82 7.83
N ARG A 168 0.13 -11.31 8.58
CA ARG A 168 0.85 -10.57 9.62
C ARG A 168 1.48 -9.28 9.10
N ALA A 169 2.03 -9.26 7.87
CA ALA A 169 2.58 -8.04 7.30
C ALA A 169 1.49 -6.96 7.11
N GLY A 170 0.28 -7.35 6.72
CA GLY A 170 -0.86 -6.44 6.60
C GLY A 170 -1.31 -5.81 7.92
N PHE A 171 -1.20 -6.55 9.02
CA PHE A 171 -1.44 -6.02 10.37
C PHE A 171 -0.31 -5.11 10.86
N LEU A 172 0.95 -5.53 10.66
CA LEU A 172 2.13 -4.71 10.99
C LEU A 172 2.13 -3.38 10.23
N TRP A 173 1.73 -3.37 8.97
CA TRP A 173 1.57 -2.13 8.20
C TRP A 173 0.57 -1.17 8.87
N ALA A 174 -0.55 -1.70 9.39
CA ALA A 174 -1.53 -0.91 10.12
C ALA A 174 -0.95 -0.31 11.43
N CYS A 175 -0.10 -1.07 12.12
CA CYS A 175 0.62 -0.59 13.31
C CYS A 175 1.55 0.58 12.95
N SER A 176 2.35 0.46 11.89
CA SER A 176 3.21 1.55 11.39
C SER A 176 2.39 2.76 10.97
N PHE A 177 1.24 2.56 10.32
CA PHE A 177 0.33 3.64 9.95
C PHE A 177 -0.15 4.42 11.18
N LEU A 178 -0.58 3.73 12.24
CA LEU A 178 -0.98 4.38 13.49
C LEU A 178 0.18 5.14 14.14
N ASN A 179 1.34 4.50 14.30
CA ASN A 179 2.50 5.13 14.95
C ASN A 179 3.00 6.36 14.18
N LYS A 180 2.88 6.36 12.85
CA LYS A 180 3.26 7.49 12.00
C LYS A 180 2.30 8.68 12.11
N ASN A 181 1.00 8.42 12.19
CA ASN A 181 -0.02 9.48 12.09
C ASN A 181 -0.54 9.97 13.46
N ILE A 182 -0.59 9.09 14.46
CA ILE A 182 -1.03 9.44 15.82
C ILE A 182 0.17 9.88 16.66
N GLY A 183 1.23 9.08 16.69
CA GLY A 183 2.42 9.38 17.48
C GLY A 183 3.25 8.13 17.69
N ARG A 184 4.55 8.32 17.90
CA ARG A 184 5.46 7.21 18.18
C ARG A 184 4.93 6.37 19.35
N ASP A 185 5.04 5.05 19.23
CA ASP A 185 4.64 4.08 20.26
C ASP A 185 3.14 4.06 20.63
N THR A 186 2.26 4.61 19.76
CA THR A 186 0.79 4.46 19.89
C THR A 186 0.39 2.98 20.01
N ILE A 187 0.97 2.15 19.14
CA ILE A 187 1.05 0.71 19.27
C ILE A 187 2.44 0.38 19.83
N SER A 188 2.46 -0.36 20.93
CA SER A 188 3.70 -0.60 21.68
C SER A 188 4.74 -1.36 20.84
N PRO A 189 6.04 -1.02 20.97
CA PRO A 189 7.12 -1.78 20.33
C PRO A 189 7.09 -3.27 20.69
N THR A 190 6.72 -3.61 21.92
CA THR A 190 6.59 -5.01 22.38
C THR A 190 5.54 -5.78 21.59
N GLN A 191 4.36 -5.19 21.35
CA GLN A 191 3.30 -5.81 20.57
C GLN A 191 3.72 -6.01 19.10
N ILE A 192 4.35 -4.99 18.51
CA ILE A 192 4.90 -5.06 17.14
C ILE A 192 5.95 -6.17 17.06
N GLN A 193 6.91 -6.20 18.00
CA GLN A 193 8.00 -7.16 18.01
C GLN A 193 7.51 -8.61 18.14
N ALA A 194 6.46 -8.86 18.91
CA ALA A 194 5.86 -10.19 19.03
C ALA A 194 5.39 -10.73 17.66
N VAL A 195 4.83 -9.87 16.80
CA VAL A 195 4.39 -10.25 15.46
C VAL A 195 5.59 -10.39 14.50
N VAL A 196 6.57 -9.48 14.58
CA VAL A 196 7.81 -9.54 13.77
C VAL A 196 8.55 -10.86 13.98
N VAL A 197 8.71 -11.29 15.24
CA VAL A 197 9.38 -12.56 15.57
C VAL A 197 8.71 -13.75 14.90
N GLU A 198 7.38 -13.81 14.87
CA GLU A 198 6.65 -14.89 14.20
C GLU A 198 6.77 -14.83 12.67
N VAL A 199 6.80 -13.63 12.07
CA VAL A 199 7.07 -13.45 10.63
C VAL A 199 8.47 -13.97 10.30
N ILE A 200 9.51 -13.52 11.00
CA ILE A 200 10.89 -13.96 10.78
C ILE A 200 11.05 -15.47 10.99
N LYS A 201 10.52 -16.00 12.09
CA LYS A 201 10.60 -17.43 12.43
C LYS A 201 9.93 -18.31 11.38
N SER A 202 8.73 -17.94 10.92
CA SER A 202 8.05 -18.68 9.87
C SER A 202 8.77 -18.56 8.52
N GLY A 203 9.30 -17.38 8.20
CA GLY A 203 10.11 -17.13 7.01
C GLY A 203 11.37 -17.99 6.96
N ARG A 204 12.14 -18.04 8.05
CA ARG A 204 13.35 -18.87 8.20
C ARG A 204 13.04 -20.37 8.14
N LYS A 205 11.90 -20.79 8.71
CA LYS A 205 11.48 -22.21 8.70
C LYS A 205 11.26 -22.73 7.27
N MET A 206 10.72 -21.89 6.38
CA MET A 206 10.46 -22.25 4.99
C MET A 206 11.62 -21.91 4.06
N GLY A 207 12.38 -20.85 4.37
CA GLY A 207 13.56 -20.43 3.63
C GLY A 207 14.66 -21.49 3.62
N LYS A 208 15.35 -21.63 2.49
CA LYS A 208 16.44 -22.59 2.30
C LYS A 208 17.47 -22.04 1.33
N GLY A 209 18.73 -22.40 1.54
CA GLY A 209 19.83 -22.11 0.61
C GLY A 209 19.98 -20.60 0.35
N ARG A 210 19.67 -20.18 -0.88
CA ARG A 210 19.91 -18.80 -1.34
C ARG A 210 18.82 -17.78 -0.97
N CYS A 211 17.66 -18.23 -0.50
CA CYS A 211 16.58 -17.34 -0.05
C CYS A 211 16.26 -17.63 1.44
N PRO A 212 16.76 -16.81 2.38
CA PRO A 212 16.66 -17.10 3.81
C PRO A 212 15.26 -16.91 4.37
N LEU A 213 14.46 -15.99 3.80
CA LEU A 213 13.04 -15.83 4.16
C LEU A 213 12.17 -16.21 2.96
N MET A 214 11.33 -17.22 3.17
CA MET A 214 10.33 -17.65 2.18
C MET A 214 8.96 -17.80 2.82
N TYR A 215 7.91 -17.52 2.06
CA TYR A 215 6.53 -17.55 2.54
C TYR A 215 5.61 -18.13 1.49
N GLU A 216 4.45 -18.60 1.92
CA GLU A 216 3.44 -19.19 1.07
C GLU A 216 2.06 -18.61 1.39
N TRP A 217 1.24 -18.44 0.36
CA TRP A 217 -0.18 -18.14 0.46
C TRP A 217 -0.91 -18.93 -0.63
N HIS A 218 -1.98 -19.65 -0.28
CA HIS A 218 -2.66 -20.62 -1.16
C HIS A 218 -1.70 -21.49 -1.99
N GLU A 219 -0.81 -22.22 -1.31
CA GLU A 219 0.13 -23.19 -1.90
C GLU A 219 1.12 -22.58 -2.91
N LYS A 220 1.28 -21.25 -2.89
CA LYS A 220 2.17 -20.52 -3.80
C LYS A 220 3.11 -19.60 -3.04
N LYS A 221 4.39 -19.68 -3.42
CA LYS A 221 5.47 -18.82 -2.93
C LYS A 221 5.53 -17.53 -3.73
N TYR A 222 4.57 -16.64 -3.49
CA TYR A 222 4.44 -15.38 -4.23
C TYR A 222 5.64 -14.44 -4.01
N TRP A 223 5.97 -13.64 -5.03
CA TRP A 223 7.05 -12.65 -4.96
C TRP A 223 6.56 -11.21 -4.89
N GLY A 224 5.36 -10.93 -5.42
CA GLY A 224 4.84 -9.58 -5.55
C GLY A 224 4.45 -8.90 -4.23
N ALA A 225 4.04 -7.63 -4.31
CA ALA A 225 3.78 -6.81 -3.12
C ALA A 225 2.49 -7.19 -2.38
N ALA A 226 1.52 -7.77 -3.07
CA ALA A 226 0.25 -8.16 -2.46
C ALA A 226 0.43 -9.40 -1.57
N HIS A 227 0.77 -10.53 -2.18
CA HIS A 227 0.74 -11.84 -1.52
C HIS A 227 2.12 -12.43 -1.21
N GLY A 228 3.20 -11.69 -1.48
CA GLY A 228 4.52 -12.27 -1.61
C GLY A 228 5.66 -11.56 -0.90
N LEU A 229 6.86 -12.00 -1.23
CA LEU A 229 8.11 -11.55 -0.62
C LEU A 229 8.23 -10.02 -0.58
N ALA A 230 7.97 -9.33 -1.69
CA ALA A 230 8.14 -7.88 -1.77
C ALA A 230 7.33 -7.15 -0.69
N GLY A 231 6.05 -7.50 -0.51
CA GLY A 231 5.20 -6.86 0.49
C GLY A 231 5.66 -7.11 1.92
N ILE A 232 6.08 -8.35 2.20
CA ILE A 232 6.57 -8.74 3.52
C ILE A 232 7.89 -8.02 3.83
N MET A 233 8.85 -8.03 2.91
CA MET A 233 10.13 -7.33 3.09
C MET A 233 9.93 -5.83 3.24
N HIS A 234 9.02 -5.23 2.45
CA HIS A 234 8.69 -3.81 2.55
C HIS A 234 8.25 -3.43 3.97
N VAL A 235 7.35 -4.22 4.55
CA VAL A 235 6.87 -3.99 5.92
C VAL A 235 7.96 -4.23 6.97
N LEU A 236 8.74 -5.31 6.83
CA LEU A 236 9.82 -5.60 7.78
C LEU A 236 10.87 -4.48 7.85
N MET A 237 11.13 -3.77 6.75
CA MET A 237 12.05 -2.63 6.74
C MET A 237 11.55 -1.40 7.50
N ASP A 238 10.26 -1.34 7.87
CA ASP A 238 9.72 -0.33 8.79
C ASP A 238 9.79 -0.75 10.27
N MET A 239 10.25 -1.99 10.55
CA MET A 239 10.32 -2.55 11.89
C MET A 239 11.72 -2.42 12.49
N GLU A 240 11.81 -2.50 13.81
CA GLU A 240 13.09 -2.70 14.49
C GLU A 240 13.52 -4.16 14.34
N LEU A 241 14.56 -4.38 13.53
CA LEU A 241 15.10 -5.72 13.25
C LEU A 241 16.45 -5.89 13.94
N LYS A 242 16.73 -7.10 14.44
CA LYS A 242 18.08 -7.48 14.83
C LYS A 242 19.00 -7.53 13.61
N ALA A 243 20.31 -7.48 13.84
CA ALA A 243 21.28 -7.47 12.75
C ALA A 243 21.17 -8.69 11.82
N ASP A 244 20.93 -9.88 12.38
CA ASP A 244 20.72 -11.12 11.62
C ASP A 244 19.39 -11.12 10.86
N GLU A 245 18.33 -10.57 11.45
CA GLU A 245 17.01 -10.45 10.83
C GLU A 245 17.05 -9.45 9.66
N ALA A 246 17.75 -8.31 9.82
CA ALA A 246 17.95 -7.32 8.78
C ALA A 246 18.77 -7.90 7.60
N GLU A 247 19.80 -8.71 7.88
CA GLU A 247 20.59 -9.32 6.82
C GLU A 247 19.82 -10.43 6.08
N ASP A 248 18.91 -11.14 6.75
CA ASP A 248 17.97 -12.03 6.07
C ASP A 248 17.05 -11.29 5.10
N VAL A 249 16.48 -10.14 5.51
CA VAL A 249 15.65 -9.31 4.62
C VAL A 249 16.46 -8.86 3.41
N LYS A 250 17.69 -8.35 3.61
CA LYS A 250 18.59 -7.95 2.51
C LYS A 250 18.90 -9.13 1.58
N ALA A 251 19.27 -10.28 2.13
CA ALA A 251 19.60 -11.47 1.35
C ALA A 251 18.40 -12.00 0.56
N THR A 252 17.17 -11.95 1.09
CA THR A 252 15.95 -12.25 0.34
C THR A 252 15.73 -11.27 -0.82
N LEU A 253 15.94 -9.96 -0.62
CA LEU A 253 15.86 -8.99 -1.71
C LEU A 253 16.93 -9.23 -2.77
N ARG A 254 18.18 -9.54 -2.39
CA ARG A 254 19.25 -9.92 -3.33
C ARG A 254 18.89 -11.17 -4.11
N TYR A 255 18.27 -12.16 -3.46
CA TYR A 255 17.75 -13.34 -4.14
C TYR A 255 16.73 -12.95 -5.22
N MET A 256 15.78 -12.07 -4.93
CA MET A 256 14.81 -11.61 -5.93
C MET A 256 15.51 -10.89 -7.10
N ILE A 257 16.43 -9.97 -6.81
CA ILE A 257 17.17 -9.19 -7.82
C ILE A 257 17.92 -10.10 -8.79
N ARG A 258 18.57 -11.15 -8.28
CA ARG A 258 19.39 -12.09 -9.06
C ARG A 258 18.57 -13.06 -9.91
N ASN A 259 17.32 -13.29 -9.55
CA ASN A 259 16.46 -14.31 -10.16
C ASN A 259 15.23 -13.69 -10.88
N ARG A 260 15.31 -12.40 -11.25
CA ARG A 260 14.34 -11.75 -12.14
C ARG A 260 14.42 -12.32 -13.55
N PHE A 261 13.38 -12.11 -14.36
CA PHE A 261 13.39 -12.51 -15.77
C PHE A 261 14.45 -11.74 -16.57
N PRO A 262 14.87 -12.26 -17.75
CA PRO A 262 15.76 -11.53 -18.65
C PRO A 262 15.23 -10.14 -19.06
N SER A 263 13.91 -9.95 -19.08
CA SER A 263 13.27 -8.65 -19.36
C SER A 263 13.46 -7.61 -18.25
N GLY A 264 13.95 -8.01 -17.07
CA GLY A 264 14.01 -7.19 -15.87
C GLY A 264 12.73 -7.24 -15.02
N ASN A 265 11.65 -7.84 -15.51
CA ASN A 265 10.44 -8.08 -14.73
C ASN A 265 10.62 -9.22 -13.71
N TYR A 266 9.72 -9.32 -12.74
CA TYR A 266 9.79 -10.33 -11.68
C TYR A 266 8.72 -11.42 -11.86
N PRO A 267 9.02 -12.69 -11.51
CA PRO A 267 8.04 -13.76 -11.52
C PRO A 267 6.92 -13.49 -10.51
N SER A 268 5.73 -14.03 -10.78
CA SER A 268 4.59 -13.90 -9.86
C SER A 268 4.80 -14.72 -8.59
N SER A 269 5.41 -15.89 -8.72
CA SER A 269 5.77 -16.82 -7.65
C SER A 269 7.05 -17.59 -8.01
N ASP A 270 7.66 -18.22 -7.02
CA ASP A 270 8.80 -19.13 -7.20
C ASP A 270 8.50 -20.19 -8.27
N GLY A 271 9.48 -20.45 -9.15
CA GLY A 271 9.36 -21.38 -10.28
C GLY A 271 8.45 -20.92 -11.44
N SER A 272 7.86 -19.73 -11.40
CA SER A 272 7.05 -19.24 -12.52
C SER A 272 7.92 -18.80 -13.69
N GLU A 273 7.73 -19.42 -14.86
CA GLU A 273 8.44 -19.08 -16.10
C GLU A 273 7.68 -18.05 -16.97
N SER A 274 6.49 -17.62 -16.53
CA SER A 274 5.60 -16.76 -17.32
C SER A 274 5.83 -15.27 -17.04
N ASP A 275 6.64 -14.63 -17.89
CA ASP A 275 6.88 -13.18 -17.85
C ASP A 275 5.72 -12.38 -18.48
N ARG A 276 4.67 -12.12 -17.69
CA ARG A 276 3.45 -11.46 -18.17
C ARG A 276 2.80 -10.41 -17.26
N LEU A 277 3.03 -10.47 -15.94
CA LEU A 277 2.37 -9.57 -14.99
C LEU A 277 3.27 -8.39 -14.68
N VAL A 278 2.78 -7.18 -14.93
CA VAL A 278 3.46 -5.91 -14.64
C VAL A 278 2.52 -5.07 -13.77
N HIS A 279 2.23 -5.57 -12.57
CA HIS A 279 1.25 -4.98 -11.65
C HIS A 279 1.88 -4.64 -10.29
N TRP A 280 1.20 -3.84 -9.49
CA TRP A 280 1.54 -3.68 -8.07
C TRP A 280 1.51 -5.03 -7.33
N CYS A 281 0.44 -5.80 -7.54
CA CYS A 281 0.27 -7.08 -6.83
C CYS A 281 1.30 -8.15 -7.25
N HIS A 282 1.70 -8.17 -8.53
CA HIS A 282 2.62 -9.15 -9.11
C HIS A 282 3.45 -8.53 -10.23
N GLY A 283 4.78 -8.62 -10.11
CA GLY A 283 5.73 -8.11 -11.10
C GLY A 283 6.48 -6.85 -10.65
N ALA A 284 7.15 -6.23 -11.61
CA ALA A 284 8.09 -5.13 -11.37
C ALA A 284 7.53 -3.95 -10.55
N PRO A 285 6.29 -3.45 -10.76
CA PRO A 285 5.83 -2.26 -10.04
C PRO A 285 5.81 -2.41 -8.51
N GLY A 286 5.33 -3.54 -7.99
CA GLY A 286 5.34 -3.79 -6.54
C GLY A 286 6.74 -4.03 -5.98
N VAL A 287 7.59 -4.75 -6.74
CA VAL A 287 8.98 -5.01 -6.33
C VAL A 287 9.80 -3.73 -6.35
N ALA A 288 9.62 -2.85 -7.33
CA ALA A 288 10.33 -1.59 -7.45
C ALA A 288 10.10 -0.69 -6.23
N LEU A 289 8.85 -0.56 -5.76
CA LEU A 289 8.54 0.19 -4.53
C LEU A 289 9.27 -0.38 -3.30
N THR A 290 9.44 -1.69 -3.25
CA THR A 290 10.18 -2.36 -2.17
C THR A 290 11.68 -2.10 -2.27
N LEU A 291 12.25 -2.14 -3.48
CA LEU A 291 13.67 -1.85 -3.70
C LEU A 291 14.02 -0.37 -3.45
N ILE A 292 13.11 0.56 -3.77
CA ILE A 292 13.28 1.98 -3.41
C ILE A 292 13.36 2.12 -1.89
N LYS A 293 12.42 1.49 -1.16
CA LYS A 293 12.45 1.50 0.31
C LYS A 293 13.76 0.91 0.87
N ALA A 294 14.25 -0.18 0.27
CA ALA A 294 15.54 -0.76 0.64
C ALA A 294 16.70 0.22 0.42
N ALA A 295 16.71 0.93 -0.71
CA ALA A 295 17.71 1.95 -1.00
C ALA A 295 17.67 3.10 0.02
N GLU A 296 16.48 3.54 0.44
CA GLU A 296 16.31 4.57 1.48
C GLU A 296 16.80 4.11 2.86
N VAL A 297 16.47 2.89 3.26
CA VAL A 297 16.77 2.37 4.61
C VAL A 297 18.27 2.06 4.78
N TRP A 298 18.92 1.53 3.75
CA TRP A 298 20.31 1.08 3.86
C TRP A 298 21.32 1.94 3.11
N ASN A 299 20.87 3.01 2.42
CA ASN A 299 21.69 3.98 1.69
C ASN A 299 22.80 3.34 0.84
N THR A 300 22.46 2.26 0.14
CA THR A 300 23.41 1.47 -0.65
C THR A 300 22.98 1.41 -2.11
N THR A 301 23.96 1.68 -2.99
CA THR A 301 23.87 1.47 -4.44
C THR A 301 24.27 0.05 -4.86
N ASN A 302 24.82 -0.75 -3.94
CA ASN A 302 25.35 -2.09 -4.20
C ASN A 302 24.44 -3.15 -3.56
N TRP A 303 23.60 -3.76 -4.39
CA TRP A 303 22.66 -4.84 -4.05
C TRP A 303 23.06 -6.15 -4.72
#